data_AF-A0A6G3QJ81-F1
#
_entry.id   AF-A0A6G3QJ81-F1
#
_cell.length_a   1.000
_cell.length_b   1.000
_cell.length_c   1.000
_cell.angle_alpha   90.00
_cell.angle_beta   90.00
_cell.angle_gamma   90.00
#
_symmetry.space_group_name_H-M   'P 1'
#
loop_
_entity.id
_entity.type
_entity.pdbx_description
1 polymer ?
#
loop_
_entity_poly.entity_id
_entity_poly.type
_entity_poly.pdbx_seq_one_letter_code
_entity_poly.pdbx_strand_id
1 'polypeptide(L)'
;MWLAAEKGDINTIIGGIAPDWGPFGSLGTEAKTMVQVVMAVAILMCLGIAIWGAAKQRIGATALRDTFSAEQGKGLIVAGLTGVFIIGSLGTLFTIVYGMAV
;
A
#
# COMPACT_ATOMS: atom_id res chain seq x y z
N MET A 1 24.26 -46.30 26.07
CA MET A 1 23.25 -45.21 26.07
C MET A 1 23.87 -44.06 25.30
N TRP A 2 23.48 -43.91 24.02
CA TRP A 2 24.05 -42.91 23.12
C TRP A 2 23.39 -41.57 23.42
N LEU A 3 24.15 -40.62 23.96
CA LEU A 3 23.76 -39.22 24.08
C LEU A 3 23.92 -38.56 22.70
N ALA A 4 22.89 -38.70 21.86
CA ALA A 4 22.75 -37.87 20.67
C ALA A 4 22.21 -36.51 21.12
N ALA A 5 23.11 -35.53 21.30
CA ALA A 5 22.70 -34.14 21.34
C ALA A 5 22.00 -33.82 20.02
N GLU A 6 20.71 -33.51 20.09
CA GLU A 6 19.92 -33.03 18.97
C GLU A 6 20.63 -31.80 18.41
N LYS A 7 21.25 -31.99 17.25
CA LYS A 7 22.04 -30.97 16.57
C LYS A 7 21.03 -29.93 16.10
N GLY A 8 20.76 -28.93 16.93
CA GLY A 8 19.91 -27.80 16.60
C GLY A 8 20.31 -27.29 15.22
N ASP A 9 19.38 -27.41 14.29
CA ASP A 9 19.61 -27.11 12.89
C ASP A 9 20.03 -25.64 12.76
N ILE A 10 21.14 -25.40 12.07
CA ILE A 10 21.66 -24.03 11.83
C ILE A 10 20.62 -23.21 11.07
N ASN A 11 19.71 -23.85 10.34
CA ASN A 11 18.57 -23.21 9.70
C ASN A 11 17.63 -22.50 10.71
N THR A 12 17.57 -22.94 11.97
CA THR A 12 16.78 -22.27 13.02
C THR A 12 17.46 -21.02 13.55
N ILE A 13 18.80 -20.92 13.47
CA ILE A 13 19.56 -19.74 13.90
C ILE A 13 19.67 -18.71 12.77
N ILE A 14 19.76 -19.17 11.52
CA ILE A 14 19.75 -18.29 10.33
C ILE A 14 18.32 -17.80 10.03
N GLY A 15 17.30 -18.66 10.23
CA GLY A 15 15.88 -18.30 10.10
C GLY A 15 15.25 -17.68 11.34
N GLY A 16 15.92 -17.72 12.50
CA GLY A 16 15.37 -17.26 13.79
C GLY A 16 15.32 -15.74 13.98
N ILE A 17 15.84 -14.96 13.01
CA ILE A 17 15.74 -13.49 12.99
C ILE A 17 14.58 -13.03 12.08
N ALA A 18 14.04 -13.91 11.24
CA ALA A 18 12.87 -13.60 10.44
C ALA A 18 11.60 -13.72 11.30
N PRO A 19 10.70 -12.71 11.30
CA PRO A 19 9.45 -12.81 12.04
C PRO A 19 8.58 -13.94 11.47
N ASP A 20 7.98 -14.77 12.33
CA ASP A 20 6.96 -15.74 11.93
C ASP A 20 5.63 -15.00 11.66
N TRP A 21 5.32 -14.80 10.38
CA TRP A 21 4.12 -14.11 9.93
C TRP A 21 2.90 -15.05 9.76
N GLY A 22 3.01 -16.32 10.16
CA GLY A 22 1.92 -17.29 10.08
C GLY A 22 1.34 -17.43 8.66
N PRO A 23 0.00 -17.45 8.47
CA PRO A 23 -0.61 -17.69 7.16
C PRO A 23 -0.25 -16.63 6.10
N PHE A 24 0.23 -15.46 6.51
CA PHE A 24 0.69 -14.42 5.59
C PHE A 24 2.01 -14.80 4.89
N GLY A 25 2.86 -15.63 5.49
CA GLY A 25 4.05 -16.18 4.82
C GLY A 25 3.71 -17.15 3.67
N SER A 26 2.54 -17.79 3.73
CA SER A 26 2.11 -18.82 2.77
C SER A 26 1.52 -18.29 1.45
N LEU A 27 1.36 -16.98 1.29
CA LEU A 27 0.87 -16.42 0.03
C LEU A 27 1.89 -16.63 -1.10
N GLY A 28 1.46 -17.27 -2.18
CA GLY A 28 2.28 -17.46 -3.37
C GLY A 28 2.61 -16.14 -4.08
N THR A 29 3.72 -16.14 -4.84
CA THR A 29 4.19 -14.96 -5.62
C THR A 29 3.12 -14.39 -6.55
N GLU A 30 2.30 -15.26 -7.13
CA GLU A 30 1.19 -14.86 -8.02
C GLU A 30 0.12 -14.06 -7.28
N ALA A 31 -0.30 -14.50 -6.09
CA ALA A 31 -1.26 -13.78 -5.25
C ALA A 31 -0.69 -12.43 -4.79
N LYS A 32 0.59 -12.37 -4.42
CA LYS A 32 1.27 -11.12 -4.04
C LYS A 32 1.27 -10.12 -5.20
N THR A 33 1.55 -10.61 -6.41
CA THR A 33 1.57 -9.79 -7.63
C THR A 33 0.18 -9.22 -7.94
N MET A 34 -0.87 -10.04 -7.83
CA MET A 34 -2.25 -9.56 -8.05
C MET A 34 -2.64 -8.43 -7.09
N VAL A 35 -2.28 -8.54 -5.80
CA VAL A 35 -2.56 -7.49 -4.82
C VAL A 35 -1.83 -6.19 -5.18
N GLN A 36 -0.56 -6.27 -5.57
CA GLN A 36 0.21 -5.10 -6.02
C GLN A 36 -0.43 -4.41 -7.24
N VAL A 37 -0.93 -5.19 -8.21
CA VAL A 37 -1.63 -4.65 -9.39
C VAL A 37 -2.91 -3.91 -8.98
N VAL A 38 -3.72 -4.49 -8.09
CA VAL A 38 -4.95 -3.84 -7.61
C VAL A 38 -4.63 -2.53 -6.88
N MET A 39 -3.60 -2.52 -6.03
CA MET A 39 -3.16 -1.31 -5.32
C MET A 39 -2.67 -0.23 -6.29
N ALA A 40 -1.90 -0.60 -7.31
CA ALA A 40 -1.44 0.32 -8.34
C ALA A 40 -2.63 0.95 -9.10
N VAL A 41 -3.63 0.15 -9.49
CA VAL A 41 -4.84 0.65 -10.15
C VAL A 41 -5.63 1.59 -9.22
N ALA A 42 -5.75 1.26 -7.93
CA ALA A 42 -6.43 2.11 -6.96
C ALA A 42 -5.72 3.47 -6.76
N ILE A 43 -4.38 3.48 -6.73
CA ILE A 43 -3.58 4.72 -6.69
C ILE A 43 -3.85 5.57 -7.92
N LEU A 44 -3.84 4.98 -9.12
CA LEU A 44 -4.10 5.70 -10.37
C LEU A 44 -5.49 6.34 -10.38
N MET A 45 -6.51 5.63 -9.89
CA MET A 45 -7.87 6.18 -9.76
C MET A 45 -7.91 7.37 -8.78
N CYS A 46 -7.28 7.25 -7.61
CA CYS A 46 -7.22 8.34 -6.63
C CYS A 46 -6.49 9.57 -7.19
N LEU A 47 -5.40 9.36 -7.95
CA LEU A 47 -4.67 10.41 -8.65
C LEU A 47 -5.53 11.08 -9.72
N GLY A 48 -6.29 10.31 -10.50
CA GLY A 48 -7.23 10.84 -11.49
C GLY A 48 -8.29 11.75 -10.86
N ILE A 49 -8.84 11.35 -9.71
CA ILE A 49 -9.81 12.16 -8.96
C ILE A 49 -9.17 13.45 -8.43
N ALA A 50 -7.94 13.38 -7.91
CA ALA A 50 -7.23 14.56 -7.41
C ALA A 50 -6.93 15.55 -8.54
N ILE A 51 -6.49 15.07 -9.71
CA ILE A 51 -6.24 15.90 -10.90
C ILE A 51 -7.55 16.57 -11.36
N TRP A 52 -8.65 15.83 -11.38
CA TRP A 52 -9.97 16.38 -11.72
C TRP A 52 -10.43 17.45 -10.72
N GLY A 53 -10.19 17.23 -9.43
CA GLY A 53 -10.41 18.22 -8.37
C GLY A 53 -9.58 19.49 -8.57
N ALA A 54 -8.31 19.35 -8.92
CA ALA A 54 -7.41 20.48 -9.21
C ALA A 54 -7.86 21.29 -10.43
N ALA A 55 -8.34 20.62 -11.48
CA ALA A 55 -8.91 21.27 -12.65
C ALA A 55 -10.17 22.08 -12.29
N LYS A 56 -11.11 21.48 -11.53
CA LYS A 56 -12.32 22.17 -11.05
C LYS A 56 -12.00 23.35 -10.14
N GLN A 57 -11.03 23.20 -9.23
CA GLN A 57 -10.60 24.28 -8.35
C GLN A 57 -10.05 25.47 -9.16
N ARG A 58 -9.17 25.22 -10.15
CA ARG A 58 -8.58 26.27 -10.98
C ARG A 58 -9.63 26.99 -11.83
N ILE A 59 -10.55 26.25 -12.44
CA ILE A 59 -11.62 26.83 -13.29
C ILE A 59 -12.60 27.64 -12.43
N GLY A 60 -13.05 27.10 -11.30
CA GLY A 60 -13.96 27.80 -10.38
C GLY A 60 -13.35 29.06 -9.77
N ALA A 61 -12.07 29.02 -9.38
CA ALA A 61 -11.39 30.16 -8.76
C ALA A 61 -11.04 31.30 -9.73
N THR A 62 -10.77 30.98 -11.01
CA THR A 62 -10.18 31.95 -11.94
C THR A 62 -11.15 32.42 -13.04
N ALA A 63 -12.07 31.56 -13.51
CA ALA A 63 -12.91 31.86 -14.66
C ALA A 63 -14.36 32.21 -14.30
N LEU A 64 -14.93 31.58 -13.26
CA LEU A 64 -16.35 31.76 -12.91
C LEU A 64 -16.60 32.56 -11.63
N ARG A 65 -15.58 32.80 -10.79
CA ARG A 65 -15.75 33.36 -9.42
C ARG A 65 -16.80 32.62 -8.57
N ASP A 66 -17.09 31.36 -8.92
CA ASP A 66 -18.02 30.50 -8.21
C ASP A 66 -17.29 29.76 -7.09
N THR A 67 -17.49 30.22 -5.85
CA THR A 67 -16.87 29.67 -4.65
C THR A 67 -17.25 28.20 -4.42
N PHE A 68 -18.49 27.82 -4.73
CA PHE A 68 -18.99 26.44 -4.59
C PHE A 68 -18.21 25.42 -5.43
N SER A 69 -17.93 25.75 -6.70
CA SER A 69 -17.22 24.85 -7.61
C SER A 69 -15.73 24.75 -7.25
N ALA A 70 -15.15 25.86 -6.77
CA ALA A 70 -13.79 25.88 -6.24
C ALA A 70 -13.65 25.05 -4.96
N GLU A 71 -14.65 25.06 -4.09
CA GLU A 71 -14.66 24.32 -2.81
C GLU A 71 -14.89 22.82 -3.01
N GLN A 72 -15.79 22.42 -3.92
CA GLN A 72 -15.89 21.02 -4.34
C GLN A 72 -14.58 20.50 -4.95
N GLY A 73 -13.89 21.33 -5.76
CA GLY A 73 -12.59 20.99 -6.31
C GLY A 73 -11.56 20.68 -5.22
N LYS A 74 -11.50 21.49 -4.17
CA LYS A 74 -10.65 21.23 -2.99
C LYS A 74 -11.01 19.92 -2.30
N GLY A 75 -12.29 19.63 -2.11
CA GLY A 75 -12.75 18.38 -1.51
C GLY A 75 -12.29 17.15 -2.28
N LEU A 76 -12.36 17.19 -3.61
CA LEU A 76 -11.91 16.11 -4.49
C LEU A 76 -10.39 15.89 -4.44
N ILE A 77 -9.60 16.98 -4.31
CA ILE A 77 -8.14 16.89 -4.15
C ILE A 77 -7.80 16.20 -2.83
N VAL A 78 -8.42 16.61 -1.72
CA VAL A 78 -8.16 16.03 -0.40
C VAL A 78 -8.56 14.56 -0.37
N ALA A 79 -9.72 14.21 -0.95
CA ALA A 79 -10.17 12.83 -1.03
C ALA A 79 -9.19 11.95 -1.83
N GLY A 80 -8.76 12.42 -3.01
CA GLY A 80 -7.80 11.70 -3.84
C GLY A 80 -6.43 11.54 -3.16
N LEU A 81 -5.89 12.60 -2.56
CA LEU A 81 -4.60 12.54 -1.87
C LEU A 81 -4.63 11.64 -0.63
N THR A 82 -5.74 11.69 0.13
CA THR A 82 -5.93 10.81 1.30
C THR A 82 -5.98 9.34 0.87
N GLY A 83 -6.67 9.03 -0.24
CA GLY A 83 -6.70 7.69 -0.82
C GLY A 83 -5.31 7.20 -1.22
N VAL A 84 -4.52 8.03 -1.92
CA VAL A 84 -3.13 7.70 -2.28
C VAL A 84 -2.27 7.45 -1.04
N PHE A 85 -2.41 8.26 0.01
CA PHE A 85 -1.66 8.10 1.25
C PHE A 85 -1.98 6.78 1.95
N ILE A 86 -3.26 6.43 2.11
CA ILE A 86 -3.69 5.18 2.74
C ILE A 86 -3.15 3.98 1.95
N ILE A 87 -3.33 3.96 0.64
CA ILE A 87 -2.89 2.82 -0.19
C ILE A 87 -1.35 2.73 -0.23
N GLY A 88 -0.65 3.87 -0.29
CA GLY A 88 0.80 3.91 -0.21
C GLY A 88 1.34 3.35 1.11
N SER A 89 0.70 3.68 2.23
CA SER A 89 1.05 3.13 3.56
C SER A 89 0.76 1.63 3.69
N LEU A 90 -0.26 1.12 2.99
CA LEU A 90 -0.50 -0.33 2.91
C LEU A 90 0.62 -1.03 2.13
N GLY A 91 1.24 -0.36 1.16
CA GLY A 91 2.36 -0.92 0.40
C GLY A 91 3.58 -1.23 1.27
N THR A 92 3.91 -0.33 2.20
CA THR A 92 5.02 -0.56 3.14
C THR A 92 4.72 -1.70 4.10
N LEU A 93 3.49 -1.77 4.63
CA LEU A 93 3.04 -2.89 5.46
C LEU A 93 3.09 -4.21 4.68
N PHE A 94 2.65 -4.20 3.42
CA PHE A 94 2.67 -5.38 2.56
C PHE A 94 4.10 -5.86 2.30
N THR A 95 5.03 -4.95 2.01
CA THR A 95 6.45 -5.30 1.84
C THR A 95 7.08 -5.83 3.12
N ILE A 96 6.74 -5.28 4.28
CA ILE A 96 7.23 -5.76 5.58
C ILE A 96 6.74 -7.18 5.87
N VAL A 97 5.44 -7.44 5.70
CA VAL A 97 4.80 -8.72 6.04
C VAL A 97 5.14 -9.81 5.01
N TYR A 98 5.18 -9.47 3.71
CA TYR A 98 5.30 -10.46 2.64
C TYR A 98 6.64 -10.46 1.91
N GLY A 99 7.43 -9.39 2.05
CA GLY A 99 8.73 -9.21 1.40
C GLY A 99 9.93 -9.51 2.31
N MET A 100 9.78 -9.41 3.64
CA MET A 100 10.79 -9.89 4.61
C MET A 100 10.53 -11.31 5.11
N ALA A 101 9.43 -11.95 4.70
CA ALA A 101 9.13 -13.36 5.00
C ALA A 101 9.80 -14.34 4.01
N VAL A 102 10.90 -13.93 3.38
CA VAL A 102 11.74 -14.76 2.50
C VAL A 102 13.05 -15.03 3.21
#